data_AF-V2XUR3-F1
#
_entry.id   AF-V2XUR3-F1
#
_cell.length_a   1.000
_cell.length_b   1.000
_cell.length_c   1.000
_cell.angle_alpha   90.00
_cell.angle_beta   90.00
_cell.angle_gamma   90.00
#
_symmetry.space_group_name_H-M   'P 1'
#
loop_
_entity.id
_entity.type
_entity.pdbx_description
1 polymer ?
#
loop_
_entity_poly.entity_id
_entity_poly.type
_entity_poly.pdbx_seq_one_letter_code
_entity_poly.pdbx_strand_id
1 'polypeptide(L)'
;MPSFFPDDHLQLPSFKSLLVKGPYHPSAPLYLALSQSTQSEDAPAVLLSSSSRKLNLSLRQYNDGWFTDNLGHGGISAVSSQVQIFYPPTPAHFIFLLSTLHVVGSTVIDADVAHPKTVLGSVPSMIILHELSSYFLKDDEPQPNSEKWTVSSYLTLVTQAASFVSFLSSQNASHAISLALFDSRIDELKLPVLKAPEPSHLLYHRVEYKTESEDVTSLVQHYFEWAAHFHEEFPTADTRSMQVKLYKHSFSEMIVAHRWREARVPRRNGVGWRTEFVWEN
;
A
#
# COMPACT_ATOMS: atom_id res chain seq x y z
N MET A 1 -10.63 -9.55 -12.91
CA MET A 1 -10.67 -9.55 -11.43
C MET A 1 -9.35 -8.98 -10.92
N PRO A 2 -9.34 -8.23 -9.81
CA PRO A 2 -8.10 -7.66 -9.29
C PRO A 2 -7.11 -8.78 -8.93
N SER A 3 -5.81 -8.56 -9.15
CA SER A 3 -4.76 -9.54 -8.85
C SER A 3 -3.49 -8.87 -8.35
N PHE A 4 -2.73 -9.58 -7.52
CA PHE A 4 -1.36 -9.18 -7.15
C PHE A 4 -0.32 -9.55 -8.21
N PHE A 5 -0.70 -10.35 -9.20
CA PHE A 5 0.19 -10.95 -10.18
C PHE A 5 -0.26 -10.62 -11.60
N PRO A 6 0.63 -10.72 -12.59
CA PRO A 6 0.27 -10.48 -13.99
C PRO A 6 -0.67 -11.54 -14.56
N ASP A 7 -0.57 -12.78 -14.06
CA ASP A 7 -1.33 -13.91 -14.56
C ASP A 7 -2.61 -14.12 -13.75
N ASP A 8 -3.63 -14.71 -14.38
CA ASP A 8 -4.92 -15.06 -13.78
C ASP A 8 -4.85 -16.14 -12.67
N HIS A 9 -3.65 -16.53 -12.24
CA HIS A 9 -3.44 -17.59 -11.25
C HIS A 9 -3.93 -17.22 -9.84
N LEU A 10 -3.94 -15.93 -9.50
CA LEU A 10 -4.48 -15.43 -8.24
C LEU A 10 -5.48 -14.30 -8.48
N GLN A 11 -6.74 -14.68 -8.70
CA GLN A 11 -7.83 -13.71 -8.77
C GLN A 11 -8.32 -13.39 -7.36
N LEU A 12 -8.25 -12.11 -6.99
CA LEU A 12 -8.79 -11.64 -5.73
C LEU A 12 -10.30 -11.49 -5.84
N PRO A 13 -11.04 -11.84 -4.78
CA PRO A 13 -12.46 -11.54 -4.71
C PRO A 13 -12.68 -10.02 -4.77
N SER A 14 -13.87 -9.59 -5.18
CA SER A 14 -14.22 -8.17 -5.08
C SER A 14 -14.15 -7.70 -3.62
N PHE A 15 -13.46 -6.60 -3.37
CA PHE A 15 -13.30 -6.03 -2.03
C PHE A 15 -13.59 -4.53 -2.01
N LYS A 16 -14.16 -4.05 -0.90
CA LYS A 16 -14.23 -2.60 -0.62
C LYS A 16 -12.95 -2.11 0.04
N SER A 17 -12.42 -2.90 0.97
CA SER A 17 -11.18 -2.60 1.67
C SER A 17 -10.32 -3.86 1.81
N LEU A 18 -9.05 -3.74 1.41
CA LEU A 18 -8.05 -4.81 1.46
C LEU A 18 -6.79 -4.37 2.21
N LEU A 19 -6.40 -5.13 3.24
CA LEU A 19 -5.09 -5.01 3.89
C LEU A 19 -4.12 -6.02 3.29
N VAL A 20 -2.95 -5.59 2.87
CA VAL A 20 -1.87 -6.45 2.38
C VAL A 20 -0.66 -6.24 3.27
N LYS A 21 -0.20 -7.31 3.91
CA LYS A 21 0.93 -7.26 4.85
C LYS A 21 1.92 -8.38 4.65
N GLY A 22 3.10 -8.23 5.25
CA GLY A 22 4.22 -9.16 5.13
C GLY A 22 5.10 -8.87 3.91
N PRO A 23 6.09 -9.74 3.60
CA PRO A 23 7.04 -9.55 2.52
C PRO A 23 6.39 -9.78 1.14
N TYR A 24 5.47 -8.92 0.73
CA TYR A 24 4.96 -8.92 -0.64
C TYR A 24 6.05 -8.43 -1.62
N HIS A 25 5.95 -8.86 -2.88
CA HIS A 25 6.88 -8.40 -3.90
C HIS A 25 6.65 -6.92 -4.24
N PRO A 26 7.71 -6.11 -4.49
CA PRO A 26 7.57 -4.67 -4.71
C PRO A 26 6.63 -4.27 -5.86
N SER A 27 6.44 -5.16 -6.82
CA SER A 27 5.54 -4.98 -7.97
C SER A 27 4.05 -5.18 -7.64
N ALA A 28 3.70 -5.87 -6.54
CA ALA A 28 2.33 -6.24 -6.18
C ALA A 28 1.32 -5.09 -6.19
N PRO A 29 1.59 -3.90 -5.58
CA PRO A 29 0.65 -2.78 -5.63
C PRO A 29 0.41 -2.25 -7.05
N LEU A 30 1.41 -2.34 -7.94
CA LEU A 30 1.26 -1.94 -9.34
C LEU A 30 0.40 -2.94 -10.11
N TYR A 31 0.59 -4.24 -9.89
CA TYR A 31 -0.30 -5.25 -10.50
C TYR A 31 -1.75 -5.09 -10.06
N LEU A 32 -1.97 -4.79 -8.77
CA LEU A 32 -3.32 -4.53 -8.28
C LEU A 32 -3.94 -3.31 -8.98
N ALA A 33 -3.17 -2.22 -9.12
CA ALA A 33 -3.61 -1.03 -9.84
C ALA A 33 -3.93 -1.32 -11.31
N LEU A 34 -3.03 -2.00 -12.02
CA LEU A 34 -3.19 -2.31 -13.44
C LEU A 34 -4.38 -3.25 -13.71
N SER A 35 -4.51 -4.31 -12.90
CA SER A 35 -5.62 -5.27 -13.03
C SER A 35 -6.97 -4.62 -12.75
N GLN A 36 -7.03 -3.65 -11.84
CA GLN A 36 -8.24 -2.86 -11.59
C GLN A 36 -8.55 -1.90 -12.74
N SER A 37 -7.56 -1.17 -13.24
CA SER A 37 -7.72 -0.24 -14.37
C SER A 37 -8.14 -0.97 -15.65
N THR A 38 -7.66 -2.20 -15.88
CA THR A 38 -8.08 -3.02 -17.02
C THR A 38 -9.56 -3.39 -16.94
N GLN A 39 -10.14 -3.47 -15.75
CA GLN A 39 -11.58 -3.77 -15.57
C GLN A 39 -12.47 -2.55 -15.65
N SER A 40 -11.94 -1.36 -15.38
CA SER A 40 -12.70 -0.12 -15.32
C SER A 40 -12.18 0.82 -16.40
N GLU A 41 -12.73 0.72 -17.62
CA GLU A 41 -12.14 1.29 -18.85
C GLU A 41 -11.76 2.79 -18.76
N ASP A 42 -12.39 3.57 -17.87
CA ASP A 42 -12.16 5.02 -17.72
C ASP A 42 -11.76 5.50 -16.31
N ALA A 43 -11.58 4.58 -15.35
CA ALA A 43 -11.39 4.95 -13.95
C ALA A 43 -9.96 4.70 -13.45
N PRO A 44 -9.16 5.77 -13.22
CA PRO A 44 -7.76 5.65 -12.84
C PRO A 44 -7.59 4.99 -11.47
N ALA A 45 -6.43 4.41 -11.23
CA ALA A 45 -6.02 3.95 -9.91
C ALA A 45 -5.04 4.99 -9.31
N VAL A 46 -5.18 5.28 -8.02
CA VAL A 46 -4.30 6.22 -7.32
C VAL A 46 -3.45 5.46 -6.30
N LEU A 47 -2.13 5.53 -6.43
CA LEU A 47 -1.15 4.94 -5.52
C LEU A 47 -0.47 6.05 -4.69
N LEU A 48 -0.60 5.98 -3.38
CA LEU A 48 0.04 6.89 -2.42
C LEU A 48 1.19 6.16 -1.74
N SER A 49 2.43 6.51 -2.08
CA SER A 49 3.63 5.86 -1.53
C SER A 49 4.46 6.85 -0.72
N SER A 50 5.00 6.44 0.42
CA SER A 50 5.79 7.34 1.29
C SER A 50 7.08 7.87 0.65
N SER A 51 7.66 7.13 -0.30
CA SER A 51 8.95 7.49 -0.90
C SER A 51 9.10 6.99 -2.33
N SER A 52 9.24 7.94 -3.26
CA SER A 52 9.58 7.63 -4.65
C SER A 52 10.91 6.91 -4.78
N ARG A 53 11.91 7.27 -3.99
CA ARG A 53 13.23 6.66 -4.03
C ARG A 53 13.19 5.19 -3.61
N LYS A 54 12.52 4.88 -2.49
CA LYS A 54 12.42 3.49 -1.99
C LYS A 54 11.61 2.61 -2.95
N LEU A 55 10.50 3.12 -3.47
CA LEU A 55 9.69 2.40 -4.46
C LEU A 55 10.49 2.12 -5.75
N ASN A 56 11.13 3.14 -6.33
CA ASN A 56 11.94 2.94 -7.54
C ASN A 56 13.13 2.02 -7.31
N LEU A 57 13.80 2.13 -6.16
CA LEU A 57 14.93 1.26 -5.83
C LEU A 57 14.46 -0.20 -5.69
N SER A 58 13.38 -0.45 -4.95
CA SER A 58 12.84 -1.79 -4.75
C SER A 58 12.33 -2.41 -6.05
N LEU A 59 11.64 -1.66 -6.91
CA LEU A 59 11.22 -2.14 -8.24
C LEU A 59 12.41 -2.48 -9.14
N ARG A 60 13.44 -1.61 -9.19
CA ARG A 60 14.66 -1.86 -9.97
C ARG A 60 15.45 -3.04 -9.44
N GLN A 61 15.55 -3.15 -8.11
CA GLN A 61 16.24 -4.25 -7.46
C GLN A 61 15.49 -5.55 -7.61
N TYR A 62 14.16 -5.55 -7.64
CA TYR A 62 13.35 -6.74 -7.86
C TYR A 62 13.42 -7.21 -9.33
N ASN A 63 13.55 -6.26 -10.26
CA ASN A 63 13.66 -6.47 -11.70
C ASN A 63 12.68 -7.50 -12.25
N ASP A 64 11.40 -7.16 -12.14
CA ASP A 64 10.30 -7.99 -12.57
C ASP A 64 10.38 -8.32 -14.08
N GLY A 65 10.37 -9.62 -14.39
CA GLY A 65 10.42 -10.11 -15.76
C GLY A 65 9.22 -9.69 -16.59
N TRP A 66 8.02 -9.67 -15.98
CA TRP A 66 6.81 -9.32 -16.72
C TRP A 66 6.82 -7.85 -17.11
N PHE A 67 7.17 -6.94 -16.20
CA PHE A 67 7.26 -5.51 -16.55
C PHE A 67 8.29 -5.25 -17.65
N THR A 68 9.44 -5.92 -17.59
CA THR A 68 10.46 -5.82 -18.64
C THR A 68 9.90 -6.19 -20.01
N ASP A 69 9.17 -7.30 -20.08
CA ASP A 69 8.69 -7.86 -21.34
C ASP A 69 7.45 -7.11 -21.87
N ASN A 70 6.67 -6.51 -20.99
CA ASN A 70 5.33 -6.03 -21.32
C ASN A 70 5.17 -4.49 -21.38
N LEU A 71 5.99 -3.71 -20.66
CA LEU A 71 5.86 -2.25 -20.62
C LEU A 71 6.00 -1.55 -21.99
N GLY A 72 6.66 -2.21 -22.95
CA GLY A 72 6.80 -1.70 -24.33
C GLY A 72 5.55 -1.89 -25.20
N HIS A 73 4.54 -2.62 -24.74
CA HIS A 73 3.32 -2.88 -25.52
C HIS A 73 2.31 -1.75 -25.31
N GLY A 74 1.74 -1.24 -26.40
CA GLY A 74 0.83 -0.09 -26.38
C GLY A 74 -0.39 -0.27 -25.47
N GLY A 75 -0.95 -1.48 -25.38
CA GLY A 75 -2.09 -1.76 -24.50
C GLY A 75 -1.76 -1.59 -23.02
N ILE A 76 -0.62 -2.12 -22.57
CA ILE A 76 -0.20 -2.01 -21.16
C ILE A 76 0.29 -0.60 -20.87
N SER A 77 0.92 0.06 -21.83
CA SER A 77 1.27 1.48 -21.72
C SER A 77 0.02 2.34 -21.50
N ALA A 78 -1.06 2.10 -22.26
CA ALA A 78 -2.33 2.80 -22.09
C ALA A 78 -2.92 2.57 -20.69
N VAL A 79 -3.01 1.32 -20.23
CA VAL A 79 -3.50 1.01 -18.87
C VAL A 79 -2.60 1.62 -17.78
N SER A 80 -1.27 1.55 -17.95
CA SER A 80 -0.33 2.13 -16.99
C SER A 80 -0.43 3.65 -16.88
N SER A 81 -0.84 4.33 -17.95
CA SER A 81 -1.07 5.78 -17.94
C SER A 81 -2.25 6.19 -17.05
N GLN A 82 -3.14 5.24 -16.73
CA GLN A 82 -4.27 5.44 -15.82
C GLN A 82 -3.86 5.27 -14.34
N VAL A 83 -2.64 4.81 -14.05
CA VAL A 83 -2.14 4.67 -12.67
C VAL A 83 -1.39 5.95 -12.27
N GLN A 84 -1.98 6.72 -11.35
CA GLN A 84 -1.38 7.95 -10.83
C GLN A 84 -0.67 7.67 -9.51
N ILE A 85 0.60 8.07 -9.39
CA ILE A 85 1.39 7.82 -8.18
C ILE A 85 1.76 9.16 -7.52
N PHE A 86 1.40 9.30 -6.25
CA PHE A 86 1.80 10.43 -5.42
C PHE A 86 2.76 10.00 -4.31
N TYR A 87 3.65 10.91 -3.93
CA TYR A 87 4.72 10.63 -2.98
C TYR A 87 4.73 11.58 -1.77
N PRO A 88 3.70 11.55 -0.90
CA PRO A 88 3.70 12.38 0.30
C PRO A 88 4.86 11.99 1.23
N PRO A 89 5.82 12.89 1.53
CA PRO A 89 7.02 12.53 2.28
C PRO A 89 6.81 12.41 3.79
N THR A 90 5.73 13.00 4.33
CA THR A 90 5.41 12.94 5.76
C THR A 90 3.91 12.70 5.98
N PRO A 91 3.48 12.27 7.19
CA PRO A 91 2.06 12.13 7.53
C PRO A 91 1.23 13.40 7.28
N ALA A 92 1.80 14.57 7.55
CA ALA A 92 1.12 15.84 7.31
C ALA A 92 0.89 16.11 5.81
N HIS A 93 1.88 15.82 4.97
CA HIS A 93 1.73 15.93 3.52
C HIS A 93 0.72 14.92 2.98
N PHE A 94 0.64 13.73 3.57
CA PHE A 94 -0.36 12.73 3.21
C PHE A 94 -1.77 13.24 3.47
N ILE A 95 -2.05 13.74 4.68
CA ILE A 95 -3.36 14.30 5.04
C ILE A 95 -3.68 15.51 4.17
N PHE A 96 -2.72 16.41 3.98
CA PHE A 96 -2.88 17.58 3.11
C PHE A 96 -3.21 17.18 1.66
N LEU A 97 -2.51 16.19 1.13
CA LEU A 97 -2.78 15.66 -0.21
C LEU A 97 -4.23 15.14 -0.30
N LEU A 98 -4.66 14.29 0.63
CA LEU A 98 -6.04 13.79 0.64
C LEU A 98 -7.08 14.92 0.71
N SER A 99 -6.79 15.99 1.47
CA SER A 99 -7.70 17.15 1.57
C SER A 99 -7.73 18.04 0.32
N THR A 100 -6.70 17.97 -0.52
CA THR A 100 -6.55 18.80 -1.73
C THR A 100 -6.83 18.06 -3.03
N LEU A 101 -6.99 16.73 -2.95
CA LEU A 101 -7.37 15.91 -4.09
C LEU A 101 -8.85 16.14 -4.40
N HIS A 102 -9.11 16.59 -5.63
CA HIS A 102 -10.47 16.85 -6.11
C HIS A 102 -10.65 16.25 -7.50
N VAL A 103 -11.86 15.81 -7.80
CA VAL A 103 -12.22 15.29 -9.12
C VAL A 103 -12.88 16.39 -9.94
N VAL A 104 -12.44 16.57 -11.19
CA VAL A 104 -13.03 17.54 -12.13
C VAL A 104 -14.53 17.29 -12.26
N GLY A 105 -15.34 18.35 -12.07
CA GLY A 105 -16.80 18.30 -12.25
C GLY A 105 -17.61 17.85 -11.04
N SER A 106 -16.96 17.50 -9.91
CA SER A 106 -17.65 17.04 -8.69
C SER A 106 -18.05 18.15 -7.71
N THR A 107 -17.44 19.34 -7.82
CA THR A 107 -17.67 20.45 -6.88
C THR A 107 -17.83 21.79 -7.59
N VAL A 108 -18.60 22.69 -6.98
CA VAL A 108 -18.81 24.10 -7.39
C VAL A 108 -17.57 24.96 -7.10
N ILE A 109 -16.44 24.35 -6.73
CA ILE A 109 -15.21 25.09 -6.49
C ILE A 109 -14.69 25.53 -7.85
N ASP A 110 -14.62 26.85 -8.06
CA ASP A 110 -14.12 27.46 -9.29
C ASP A 110 -12.81 26.79 -9.71
N ALA A 111 -12.76 26.35 -10.97
CA ALA A 111 -11.62 25.67 -11.57
C ALA A 111 -10.29 26.46 -11.44
N ASP A 112 -10.38 27.77 -11.15
CA ASP A 112 -9.26 28.68 -10.95
C ASP A 112 -8.53 28.52 -9.60
N VAL A 113 -9.12 27.83 -8.60
CA VAL A 113 -8.50 27.67 -7.27
C VAL A 113 -7.73 26.35 -7.14
N ALA A 114 -8.07 25.33 -7.94
CA ALA A 114 -7.49 24.01 -7.79
C ALA A 114 -6.12 23.89 -8.48
N HIS A 115 -5.13 23.35 -7.76
CA HIS A 115 -3.80 23.15 -8.33
C HIS A 115 -3.83 21.98 -9.33
N PRO A 116 -3.31 22.11 -10.56
CA PRO A 116 -3.47 21.08 -11.60
C PRO A 116 -2.86 19.71 -11.24
N LYS A 117 -1.92 19.67 -10.29
CA LYS A 117 -1.33 18.41 -9.78
C LYS A 117 -2.19 17.67 -8.76
N THR A 118 -3.22 18.30 -8.20
CA THR A 118 -4.13 17.66 -7.22
C THR A 118 -5.53 17.46 -7.81
N VAL A 119 -5.70 17.79 -9.10
CA VAL A 119 -6.94 17.59 -9.82
C VAL A 119 -6.90 16.24 -10.53
N LEU A 120 -7.82 15.36 -10.17
CA LEU A 120 -8.04 14.07 -10.82
C LEU A 120 -9.01 14.27 -11.98
N GLY A 121 -8.62 13.81 -13.18
CA GLY A 121 -9.44 13.95 -14.39
C GLY A 121 -10.78 13.18 -14.31
N SER A 122 -10.83 12.09 -13.54
CA SER A 122 -12.03 11.31 -13.27
C SER A 122 -11.97 10.70 -11.87
N VAL A 123 -13.10 10.18 -11.40
CA VAL A 123 -13.18 9.51 -10.09
C VAL A 123 -12.34 8.22 -10.16
N PRO A 124 -11.39 8.01 -9.23
CA PRO A 124 -10.58 6.82 -9.25
C PRO A 124 -11.40 5.57 -8.92
N SER A 125 -11.09 4.44 -9.56
CA SER A 125 -11.69 3.14 -9.22
C SER A 125 -11.12 2.56 -7.93
N MET A 126 -9.87 2.92 -7.60
CA MET A 126 -9.17 2.42 -6.43
C MET A 126 -8.15 3.41 -5.90
N ILE A 127 -7.97 3.41 -4.58
CA ILE A 127 -6.88 4.08 -3.87
C ILE A 127 -6.03 3.03 -3.17
N ILE A 128 -4.73 3.07 -3.40
CA ILE A 128 -3.74 2.17 -2.79
C ILE A 128 -2.82 3.00 -1.90
N LEU A 129 -2.77 2.67 -0.62
CA LEU A 129 -1.85 3.22 0.36
C LEU A 129 -0.65 2.27 0.44
N HIS A 130 0.57 2.79 0.27
CA HIS A 130 1.77 1.97 0.21
C HIS A 130 2.81 2.42 1.24
N GLU A 131 3.17 1.49 2.13
CA GLU A 131 4.22 1.60 3.14
C GLU A 131 3.99 2.73 4.16
N LEU A 132 2.78 2.83 4.75
CA LEU A 132 2.48 3.85 5.77
C LEU A 132 3.37 3.72 7.01
N SER A 133 3.73 2.50 7.43
CA SER A 133 4.65 2.26 8.54
C SER A 133 5.99 2.98 8.39
N SER A 134 6.44 3.23 7.16
CA SER A 134 7.70 3.94 6.89
C SER A 134 7.70 5.41 7.32
N TYR A 135 6.55 6.02 7.62
CA TYR A 135 6.50 7.34 8.26
C TYR A 135 6.88 7.30 9.75
N PHE A 136 6.72 6.14 10.37
CA PHE A 136 6.87 5.92 11.80
C PHE A 136 8.16 5.17 12.13
N LEU A 137 8.58 4.26 11.24
CA LEU A 137 9.82 3.51 11.32
C LEU A 137 10.96 4.28 10.65
N LYS A 138 12.01 4.62 11.41
CA LYS A 138 13.28 5.11 10.86
C LYS A 138 14.18 3.93 10.53
N ASP A 139 14.82 3.94 9.36
CA ASP A 139 15.69 2.84 8.94
C ASP A 139 17.04 2.82 9.70
N ASP A 140 17.45 3.93 10.32
CA ASP A 140 18.83 4.13 10.84
C ASP A 140 18.94 4.26 12.38
N GLU A 141 17.84 4.21 13.13
CA GLU A 141 17.87 4.41 14.59
C GLU A 141 17.48 3.12 15.35
N PRO A 142 18.39 2.51 16.14
CA PRO A 142 18.11 1.30 16.91
C PRO A 142 17.17 1.53 18.11
N GLN A 143 16.72 2.77 18.32
CA GLN A 143 15.60 3.06 19.20
C GLN A 143 14.63 4.02 18.50
N PRO A 144 13.32 3.73 18.51
CA PRO A 144 12.35 4.59 17.87
C PRO A 144 12.37 5.96 18.56
N ASN A 145 12.16 7.02 17.78
CA ASN A 145 11.49 8.24 18.26
C ASN A 145 10.03 7.92 18.72
N SER A 146 9.85 6.82 19.47
CA SER A 146 8.58 6.25 19.95
C SER A 146 7.78 7.27 20.74
N GLU A 147 8.45 8.24 21.35
CA GLU A 147 7.78 9.30 22.11
C GLU A 147 6.93 10.24 21.23
N LYS A 148 7.22 10.36 19.92
CA LYS A 148 6.52 11.34 19.07
C LYS A 148 5.22 10.82 18.47
N TRP A 149 5.16 9.54 18.13
CA TRP A 149 4.08 8.96 17.36
C TRP A 149 3.30 7.96 18.18
N THR A 150 1.99 7.97 18.02
CA THR A 150 1.06 7.09 18.74
C THR A 150 0.35 6.16 17.77
N VAL A 151 -0.25 5.10 18.30
CA VAL A 151 -1.20 4.26 17.54
C VAL A 151 -2.25 5.12 16.83
N SER A 152 -2.80 6.11 17.53
CA SER A 152 -3.78 7.04 16.98
C SER A 152 -3.24 7.85 15.79
N SER A 153 -1.93 8.10 15.72
CA SER A 153 -1.32 8.80 14.58
C SER A 153 -1.39 7.95 13.31
N TYR A 154 -1.10 6.64 13.40
CA TYR A 154 -1.23 5.73 12.27
C TYR A 154 -2.69 5.55 11.86
N LEU A 155 -3.57 5.27 12.83
CA LEU A 155 -5.00 5.09 12.59
C LEU A 155 -5.64 6.34 11.99
N THR A 156 -5.16 7.54 12.33
CA THR A 156 -5.62 8.78 11.68
C THR A 156 -5.34 8.76 10.18
N LEU A 157 -4.18 8.28 9.72
CA LEU A 157 -3.90 8.21 8.28
C LEU A 157 -4.84 7.25 7.56
N VAL A 158 -5.06 6.07 8.14
CA VAL A 158 -5.96 5.05 7.58
C VAL A 158 -7.40 5.56 7.53
N THR A 159 -7.89 6.16 8.62
CA THR A 159 -9.26 6.67 8.72
C THR A 159 -9.49 7.88 7.81
N GLN A 160 -8.51 8.77 7.65
CA GLN A 160 -8.60 9.88 6.69
C GLN A 160 -8.67 9.37 5.25
N ALA A 161 -7.87 8.36 4.89
CA ALA A 161 -7.94 7.74 3.58
C ALA A 161 -9.29 7.04 3.33
N ALA A 162 -9.80 6.30 4.32
CA ALA A 162 -11.12 5.66 4.23
C ALA A 162 -12.25 6.69 4.12
N SER A 163 -12.16 7.80 4.85
CA SER A 163 -13.12 8.90 4.78
C SER A 163 -13.09 9.58 3.42
N PHE A 164 -11.89 9.79 2.86
CA PHE A 164 -11.73 10.31 1.51
C PHE A 164 -12.32 9.39 0.44
N VAL A 165 -12.09 8.08 0.54
CA VAL A 165 -12.72 7.07 -0.33
C VAL A 165 -14.24 7.10 -0.23
N SER A 166 -14.78 7.21 0.99
CA SER A 166 -16.23 7.33 1.21
C SER A 166 -16.80 8.61 0.62
N PHE A 167 -16.09 9.73 0.75
CA PHE A 167 -16.46 11.01 0.16
C PHE A 167 -16.52 10.91 -1.37
N LEU A 168 -15.46 10.42 -2.01
CA LEU A 168 -15.43 10.25 -3.46
C LEU A 168 -16.49 9.25 -3.94
N SER A 169 -16.72 8.16 -3.21
CA SER A 169 -17.77 7.20 -3.52
C SER A 169 -19.17 7.82 -3.43
N SER A 170 -19.40 8.77 -2.50
CA SER A 170 -20.69 9.47 -2.40
C SER A 170 -20.94 10.43 -3.58
N GLN A 171 -19.88 10.91 -4.23
CA GLN A 171 -19.98 11.74 -5.43
C GLN A 171 -20.17 10.91 -6.71
N ASN A 172 -19.89 9.60 -6.65
CA ASN A 172 -19.95 8.71 -7.80
C ASN A 172 -21.11 7.72 -7.69
N ALA A 173 -22.16 7.92 -8.48
CA ALA A 173 -23.34 7.06 -8.45
C ALA A 173 -23.12 5.67 -9.08
N SER A 174 -22.09 5.51 -9.93
CA SER A 174 -21.93 4.32 -10.77
C SER A 174 -21.14 3.19 -10.08
N HIS A 175 -20.06 3.53 -9.37
CA HIS A 175 -19.14 2.52 -8.81
C HIS A 175 -18.57 2.94 -7.45
N ALA A 176 -18.56 1.99 -6.53
CA ALA A 176 -17.87 2.13 -5.25
C ALA A 176 -16.35 2.07 -5.45
N ILE A 177 -15.63 2.95 -4.77
CA ILE A 177 -14.17 3.03 -4.85
C ILE A 177 -13.57 2.06 -3.85
N SER A 178 -12.62 1.23 -4.29
CA SER A 178 -11.91 0.30 -3.41
C SER A 178 -10.70 0.94 -2.74
N LEU A 179 -10.43 0.56 -1.49
CA LEU A 179 -9.24 0.96 -0.73
C LEU A 179 -8.32 -0.25 -0.52
N ALA A 180 -7.04 -0.14 -0.84
CA ALA A 180 -6.04 -1.14 -0.48
C ALA A 180 -4.92 -0.51 0.36
N LEU A 181 -4.45 -1.19 1.40
CA LEU A 181 -3.30 -0.79 2.20
C LEU A 181 -2.22 -1.87 2.10
N PHE A 182 -1.12 -1.56 1.44
CA PHE A 182 0.09 -2.38 1.39
C PHE A 182 1.07 -1.86 2.44
N ASP A 183 1.42 -2.70 3.41
CA ASP A 183 2.37 -2.34 4.45
C ASP A 183 3.17 -3.57 4.90
N SER A 184 4.42 -3.67 4.43
CA SER A 184 5.26 -4.86 4.66
C SER A 184 5.75 -4.98 6.10
N ARG A 185 5.85 -3.85 6.81
CA ARG A 185 6.40 -3.75 8.16
C ARG A 185 5.36 -3.37 9.22
N ILE A 186 4.06 -3.51 8.91
CA ILE A 186 3.01 -3.23 9.89
C ILE A 186 3.11 -4.12 11.13
N ASP A 187 3.54 -5.37 10.96
CA ASP A 187 3.75 -6.34 12.06
C ASP A 187 4.92 -5.95 12.98
N GLU A 188 5.85 -5.11 12.50
CA GLU A 188 6.97 -4.58 13.29
C GLU A 188 6.57 -3.30 14.05
N LEU A 189 5.44 -2.70 13.69
CA LEU A 189 5.03 -1.39 14.17
C LEU A 189 4.35 -1.48 15.54
N LYS A 190 5.15 -1.26 16.59
CA LYS A 190 4.67 -1.09 17.97
C LYS A 190 4.71 0.38 18.35
N LEU A 191 3.55 0.96 18.63
CA LEU A 191 3.42 2.37 18.98
C LEU A 191 2.77 2.53 20.34
N PRO A 192 3.11 3.58 21.10
CA PRO A 192 2.42 3.88 22.35
C PRO A 192 0.98 4.33 22.10
N VAL A 193 0.08 3.97 23.02
CA VAL A 193 -1.32 4.41 23.00
C VAL A 193 -1.42 5.90 23.30
N LEU A 194 -0.73 6.32 24.36
CA LEU A 194 -0.67 7.70 24.83
C LEU A 194 0.76 8.23 24.70
N LYS A 195 0.88 9.51 24.36
CA LYS A 195 2.17 10.19 24.44
C LYS A 195 2.58 10.27 25.90
N ALA A 196 3.83 9.92 26.19
CA ALA A 196 4.41 10.25 27.48
C ALA A 196 4.36 11.79 27.62
N PRO A 197 3.88 12.34 28.74
CA PRO A 197 3.96 13.77 28.98
C PRO A 197 5.43 14.19 28.85
N GLU A 198 5.70 15.22 28.04
CA GLU A 198 7.05 15.76 27.99
C GLU A 198 7.42 16.19 29.42
N PRO A 199 8.59 15.78 29.94
CA PRO A 199 9.02 16.17 31.27
C PRO A 199 9.20 17.68 31.27
N SER A 200 8.16 18.41 31.69
CA SER A 200 8.26 19.82 32.02
C SER A 200 9.42 19.97 33.01
N HIS A 201 10.33 20.91 32.74
CA HIS A 201 11.62 21.18 33.40
C HIS A 201 11.62 21.31 34.96
N LEU A 202 10.52 21.02 35.63
CA LEU A 202 10.35 21.18 37.06
C LEU A 202 10.33 19.80 37.76
N LEU A 203 11.48 19.53 38.39
CA LEU A 203 11.68 18.77 39.64
C LEU A 203 11.82 17.22 39.58
N TYR A 204 13.09 16.81 39.51
CA TYR A 204 13.83 15.82 40.33
C TYR A 204 13.28 14.42 40.69
N HIS A 205 12.09 14.00 40.28
CA HIS A 205 11.70 12.60 40.36
C HIS A 205 11.31 12.07 38.99
N ARG A 206 12.30 11.50 38.30
CA ARG A 206 12.12 10.73 37.07
C ARG A 206 11.39 9.43 37.42
N VAL A 207 10.08 9.50 37.58
CA VAL A 207 9.24 8.30 37.53
C VAL A 207 9.28 7.84 36.07
N GLU A 208 9.99 6.75 35.81
CA GLU A 208 9.98 6.10 34.50
C GLU A 208 8.60 5.51 34.27
N TYR A 209 7.70 6.29 33.67
CA TYR A 209 6.44 5.77 33.16
C TYR A 209 6.77 4.87 31.96
N LYS A 210 6.63 3.55 32.16
CA LYS A 210 6.72 2.59 31.07
C LYS A 210 5.49 2.77 30.18
N THR A 211 5.65 3.44 29.05
CA THR A 211 4.56 3.59 28.08
C THR A 211 4.26 2.24 27.44
N GLU A 212 3.04 1.74 27.61
CA GLU A 212 2.59 0.51 26.96
C GLU A 212 2.53 0.74 25.44
N SER A 213 3.25 -0.10 24.71
CA SER A 213 3.24 -0.11 23.25
C SER A 213 2.29 -1.20 22.77
N GLU A 214 1.38 -0.84 21.88
CA GLU A 214 0.43 -1.76 21.27
C GLU A 214 0.86 -2.11 19.84
N ASP A 215 0.47 -3.31 19.41
CA ASP A 215 0.63 -3.77 18.04
C ASP A 215 -0.42 -3.12 17.13
N VAL A 216 0.05 -2.29 16.20
CA VAL A 216 -0.81 -1.53 15.28
C VAL A 216 -1.56 -2.46 14.32
N THR A 217 -1.00 -3.62 13.98
CA THR A 217 -1.60 -4.54 13.02
C THR A 217 -2.98 -4.99 13.46
N SER A 218 -3.10 -5.48 14.69
CA SER A 218 -4.36 -6.00 15.22
C SER A 218 -5.48 -4.96 15.18
N LEU A 219 -5.15 -3.69 15.43
CA LEU A 219 -6.10 -2.59 15.42
C LEU A 219 -6.50 -2.17 14.00
N VAL A 220 -5.52 -2.06 13.09
CA VAL A 220 -5.74 -1.65 11.69
C VAL A 220 -6.58 -2.68 10.94
N GLN A 221 -6.36 -3.96 11.23
CA GLN A 221 -7.09 -5.08 10.67
C GLN A 221 -8.62 -4.92 10.76
N HIS A 222 -9.14 -4.33 11.82
CA HIS A 222 -10.58 -4.09 11.99
C HIS A 222 -11.19 -3.09 11.00
N TYR A 223 -10.37 -2.29 10.30
CA TYR A 223 -10.84 -1.33 9.29
C TYR A 223 -10.96 -1.94 7.88
N PHE A 224 -10.49 -3.18 7.68
CA PHE A 224 -10.43 -3.82 6.37
C PHE A 224 -11.34 -5.07 6.30
N GLU A 225 -12.06 -5.21 5.18
CA GLU A 225 -12.93 -6.36 4.92
C GLU A 225 -12.11 -7.62 4.65
N TRP A 226 -11.04 -7.45 3.86
CA TRP A 226 -10.15 -8.52 3.44
C TRP A 226 -8.74 -8.25 3.92
N ALA A 227 -7.98 -9.33 4.11
CA ALA A 227 -6.56 -9.23 4.26
C ALA A 227 -5.77 -10.34 3.60
N ALA A 228 -4.70 -9.95 2.92
CA ALA A 228 -3.72 -10.82 2.33
C ALA A 228 -2.44 -10.78 3.18
N HIS A 229 -2.05 -11.94 3.72
CA HIS A 229 -0.81 -12.09 4.46
C HIS A 229 0.20 -12.81 3.57
N PHE A 230 1.23 -12.08 3.17
CA PHE A 230 2.39 -12.64 2.48
C PHE A 230 3.34 -13.22 3.51
N HIS A 231 3.88 -14.39 3.24
CA HIS A 231 4.84 -15.08 4.07
C HIS A 231 5.97 -15.61 3.18
N GLU A 232 7.20 -15.47 3.66
CA GLU A 232 8.36 -16.17 3.09
C GLU A 232 8.53 -17.46 3.89
N GLU A 233 8.41 -18.63 3.24
CA GLU A 233 8.52 -19.93 3.92
C GLU A 233 9.99 -20.33 4.11
N PHE A 234 10.78 -20.25 3.04
CA PHE A 234 12.19 -20.64 3.05
C PHE A 234 13.00 -19.71 2.12
N PRO A 235 13.89 -18.87 2.67
CA PRO A 235 14.85 -18.15 1.86
C PRO A 235 15.97 -19.11 1.43
N THR A 236 16.11 -19.35 0.13
CA THR A 236 17.34 -19.91 -0.46
C THR A 236 18.06 -18.83 -1.25
N ALA A 237 19.37 -19.00 -1.50
CA ALA A 237 20.20 -17.94 -2.09
C ALA A 237 19.66 -17.40 -3.43
N ASP A 238 19.06 -18.27 -4.25
CA ASP A 238 18.59 -17.94 -5.60
C ASP A 238 17.08 -18.06 -5.79
N THR A 239 16.35 -18.54 -4.77
CA THR A 239 14.90 -18.76 -4.86
C THR A 239 14.21 -18.44 -3.55
N ARG A 240 13.11 -17.69 -3.61
CA ARG A 240 12.26 -17.41 -2.45
C ARG A 240 10.96 -18.18 -2.58
N SER A 241 10.68 -19.07 -1.62
CA SER A 241 9.36 -19.69 -1.54
C SER A 241 8.42 -18.76 -0.80
N MET A 242 7.36 -18.36 -1.49
CA MET A 242 6.41 -17.37 -1.03
C MET A 242 5.02 -17.99 -0.95
N GLN A 243 4.27 -17.57 0.07
CA GLN A 243 2.88 -17.94 0.25
C GLN A 243 2.05 -16.69 0.51
N VAL A 244 0.86 -16.61 -0.08
CA VAL A 244 -0.16 -15.63 0.28
C VAL A 244 -1.35 -16.35 0.87
N LYS A 245 -1.83 -15.87 2.02
CA LYS A 245 -3.05 -16.34 2.67
C LYS A 245 -4.06 -15.22 2.68
N LEU A 246 -5.26 -15.49 2.17
CA LEU A 246 -6.35 -14.54 2.11
C LEU A 246 -7.36 -14.86 3.21
N TYR A 247 -7.69 -13.83 4.01
CA TYR A 247 -8.66 -13.89 5.08
C TYR A 247 -9.77 -12.88 4.81
N LYS A 248 -11.00 -13.25 5.17
CA LYS A 248 -12.16 -12.35 5.17
C LYS A 248 -12.62 -12.14 6.60
N HIS A 249 -12.95 -10.89 6.95
CA HIS A 249 -13.66 -10.46 8.16
C HIS A 249 -13.20 -11.10 9.49
N SER A 250 -12.63 -10.28 10.39
CA SER A 250 -12.09 -10.74 11.69
C SER A 250 -11.00 -11.81 11.62
N PHE A 251 -10.42 -12.06 10.44
CA PHE A 251 -9.21 -12.89 10.23
C PHE A 251 -9.34 -14.33 10.74
N SER A 252 -10.57 -14.78 10.98
CA SER A 252 -10.86 -16.06 11.62
C SER A 252 -10.89 -17.21 10.63
N GLU A 253 -11.24 -16.93 9.36
CA GLU A 253 -11.36 -17.93 8.31
C GLU A 253 -10.37 -17.62 7.18
N MET A 254 -9.43 -18.55 6.96
CA MET A 254 -8.58 -18.55 5.78
C MET A 254 -9.37 -19.11 4.61
N ILE A 255 -9.54 -18.32 3.55
CA ILE A 255 -10.36 -18.71 2.39
C ILE A 255 -9.49 -19.33 1.31
N VAL A 256 -8.34 -18.71 1.04
CA VAL A 256 -7.47 -19.14 -0.06
C VAL A 256 -6.02 -19.02 0.37
N ALA A 257 -5.21 -20.01 0.00
CA ALA A 257 -3.76 -19.96 0.13
C ALA A 257 -3.13 -20.33 -1.21
N HIS A 258 -2.22 -19.49 -1.70
CA HIS A 258 -1.43 -19.78 -2.90
C HIS A 258 0.05 -19.77 -2.58
N ARG A 259 0.79 -20.62 -3.28
CA ARG A 259 2.24 -20.75 -3.16
C ARG A 259 2.89 -20.54 -4.52
N TRP A 260 4.01 -19.83 -4.51
CA TRP A 260 4.85 -19.67 -5.67
C TRP A 260 6.31 -19.55 -5.23
N ARG A 261 7.21 -19.78 -6.18
CA ARG A 261 8.63 -19.53 -6.03
C ARG A 261 9.03 -18.35 -6.90
N GLU A 262 9.75 -17.40 -6.32
CA GLU A 262 10.41 -16.34 -7.05
C GLU A 262 11.81 -16.82 -7.43
N ALA A 263 12.06 -17.00 -8.73
CA ALA A 263 13.34 -17.45 -9.25
C ALA A 263 14.05 -16.30 -9.96
N ARG A 264 15.35 -16.12 -9.68
CA ARG A 264 16.21 -15.22 -10.45
C ARG A 264 16.71 -15.95 -11.69
N VAL A 265 16.24 -15.51 -12.86
CA VAL A 265 16.57 -16.13 -14.14
C VAL A 265 17.49 -15.19 -14.92
N PRO A 266 18.60 -15.67 -15.50
CA PRO A 266 19.45 -14.84 -16.37
C PRO A 266 18.67 -14.38 -17.60
N ARG A 267 18.90 -13.14 -18.05
CA ARG A 267 18.28 -12.63 -19.26
C ARG A 267 18.77 -13.41 -20.50
N ARG A 268 17.94 -13.48 -21.55
CA ARG A 268 18.29 -14.18 -22.82
C ARG A 268 19.58 -13.68 -23.48
N ASN A 269 19.96 -12.43 -23.26
CA ASN A 269 21.19 -11.83 -23.78
C ASN A 269 22.43 -12.11 -22.89
N GLY A 270 22.28 -12.87 -21.80
CA GLY A 270 23.34 -13.19 -20.85
C GLY A 270 23.76 -12.03 -19.94
N VAL A 271 23.16 -10.84 -20.06
CA VAL A 271 23.53 -9.65 -19.27
C VAL A 271 22.41 -9.30 -18.31
N GLY A 272 22.66 -9.59 -17.03
CA GLY A 272 21.73 -9.36 -15.93
C GLY A 272 20.75 -10.51 -15.71
N TRP A 273 19.83 -10.29 -14.79
CA TRP A 273 18.86 -11.27 -14.31
C TRP A 273 17.48 -10.64 -14.26
N ARG A 274 16.42 -11.44 -14.21
CA ARG A 274 15.04 -10.99 -13.96
C ARG A 274 14.37 -11.93 -12.96
N THR A 275 13.35 -11.45 -12.25
CA THR A 275 12.54 -12.31 -11.37
C THR A 275 11.36 -12.90 -12.14
N GLU A 276 11.18 -14.21 -12.02
CA GLU A 276 10.04 -14.94 -12.58
C GLU A 276 9.26 -15.65 -11.46
N PHE A 277 7.95 -15.72 -11.62
CA PHE A 277 7.05 -16.42 -10.71
C PHE A 277 6.83 -17.86 -11.20
N VAL A 278 7.13 -18.84 -10.35
CA VAL A 278 6.91 -20.26 -10.61
C VAL A 278 5.86 -20.78 -9.63
N TRP A 279 4.63 -20.96 -10.10
CA TRP A 279 3.52 -21.41 -9.27
C TRP A 279 3.68 -22.88 -8.85
N GLU A 280 3.33 -23.19 -7.61
CA GLU A 280 3.28 -24.55 -7.10
C GLU A 280 1.83 -25.05 -7.15
N ASN A 281 1.61 -26.16 -7.85
CA ASN A 281 0.31 -26.83 -7.94
C ASN A 281 0.02 -27.67 -6.69
#